data_AF-A0A2E2U588-F1
#
_entry.id   AF-A0A2E2U588-F1
#
_cell.length_a   1.000
_cell.length_b   1.000
_cell.length_c   1.000
_cell.angle_alpha   90.00
_cell.angle_beta   90.00
_cell.angle_gamma   90.00
#
_symmetry.space_group_name_H-M   'P 1'
#
loop_
_entity.id
_entity.type
_entity.pdbx_description
1 polymer ?
#
loop_
_entity_poly.entity_id
_entity_poly.type
_entity_poly.pdbx_seq_one_letter_code
_entity_poly.pdbx_strand_id
1 'polypeptide(L)' 'MQNIYITVDERGVERTLRKFKRMCDTYGIVKTYRARQEYKKPSIQAKEKREAAEKRRRKARFKTYRSKTKI' A
#
# COMPACT_ATOMS: atom_id res chain seq x y z
N MET A 1 -0.89 4.89 -15.32
CA MET A 1 -1.08 5.37 -13.94
C MET A 1 -2.59 5.51 -13.74
N GLN A 2 -3.13 5.11 -12.59
CA GLN A 2 -4.55 5.30 -12.31
C GLN A 2 -4.79 6.70 -11.75
N ASN A 3 -5.65 7.45 -12.40
CA ASN A 3 -6.12 8.73 -11.90
C ASN A 3 -7.18 8.47 -10.84
N ILE A 4 -7.04 9.10 -9.66
CA ILE A 4 -7.99 8.97 -8.56
C ILE A 4 -8.96 10.13 -8.65
N TYR A 5 -10.23 9.83 -8.91
CA TYR A 5 -11.33 10.79 -8.86
C TYR A 5 -12.12 10.60 -7.56
N ILE A 6 -12.48 11.70 -6.92
CA ILE A 6 -13.28 11.72 -5.70
C ILE A 6 -14.32 12.83 -5.83
N THR A 7 -15.56 12.52 -5.50
CA THR A 7 -16.63 13.50 -5.34
C THR A 7 -16.71 13.91 -3.87
N VAL A 8 -17.00 15.20 -3.62
CA VAL A 8 -17.21 15.71 -2.27
C VAL A 8 -18.65 15.44 -1.88
N ASP A 9 -18.86 14.59 -0.87
CA ASP A 9 -20.18 14.38 -0.27
C ASP A 9 -20.53 15.53 0.69
N GLU A 10 -21.82 15.73 0.94
CA GLU A 10 -22.38 16.71 1.89
C GLU A 10 -21.85 16.52 3.34
N ARG A 11 -21.26 15.35 3.62
CA ARG A 11 -20.65 14.99 4.91
C ARG A 11 -19.32 15.69 5.20
N GLY A 12 -18.90 16.64 4.34
CA GLY A 12 -17.81 17.59 4.58
C GLY A 12 -16.52 17.28 3.81
N VAL A 13 -15.82 18.36 3.42
CA VAL A 13 -14.59 18.33 2.62
C VAL A 13 -13.46 17.55 3.30
N GLU A 14 -13.31 17.68 4.62
CA GLU A 14 -12.19 17.06 5.34
C GLU A 14 -12.23 15.52 5.30
N ARG A 15 -13.43 14.94 5.41
CA ARG A 15 -13.62 13.49 5.29
C ARG A 15 -13.20 13.01 3.91
N THR A 16 -13.53 13.79 2.88
CA THR A 16 -13.19 13.51 1.49
C THR A 16 -11.67 13.55 1.27
N LEU A 17 -10.96 14.51 1.87
CA LEU A 17 -9.49 14.57 1.83
C LEU A 17 -8.83 13.37 2.51
N ARG A 18 -9.35 12.92 3.66
CA ARG A 18 -8.85 11.71 4.33
C ARG A 18 -9.06 10.46 3.46
N LYS A 19 -10.21 10.37 2.77
CA LYS A 19 -10.51 9.28 1.82
C LYS A 19 -9.54 9.30 0.64
N PHE A 20 -9.27 10.48 0.07
CA PHE A 20 -8.31 10.65 -1.01
C PHE A 20 -6.91 10.19 -0.62
N LYS A 21 -6.41 10.65 0.53
CA LYS A 21 -5.11 10.21 1.06
C LYS A 21 -5.05 8.69 1.20
N ARG A 22 -6.07 8.07 1.81
CA ARG A 22 -6.14 6.61 1.95
C ARG A 22 -6.12 5.90 0.60
N MET A 23 -6.84 6.41 -0.39
CA MET A 23 -6.79 5.85 -1.74
C MET A 23 -5.39 5.95 -2.35
N CYS A 24 -4.73 7.10 -2.28
CA CYS A 24 -3.34 7.26 -2.75
C CYS A 24 -2.38 6.24 -2.12
N ASP A 25 -2.55 5.97 -0.82
CA ASP A 25 -1.76 4.97 -0.09
C ASP A 25 -2.11 3.53 -0.52
N THR A 26 -3.40 3.22 -0.70
CA THR A 26 -3.87 1.90 -1.15
C THR A 26 -3.41 1.58 -2.57
N TYR A 27 -3.54 2.53 -3.50
CA TYR A 27 -3.03 2.39 -4.87
C TYR A 27 -1.49 2.40 -4.91
N GLY A 28 -0.82 2.73 -3.81
CA GLY A 28 0.64 2.74 -3.72
C GLY A 28 1.30 3.84 -4.55
N ILE A 29 0.57 4.92 -4.85
CA ILE A 29 1.08 6.04 -5.66
C ILE A 29 2.30 6.66 -5.00
N VAL A 30 2.21 6.99 -3.71
CA VAL A 30 3.31 7.58 -2.93
C VAL A 30 4.55 6.68 -2.94
N LYS A 31 4.35 5.36 -2.80
CA LYS A 31 5.45 4.38 -2.81
C LYS A 31 6.11 4.31 -4.19
N THR A 32 5.31 4.34 -5.26
CA THR A 32 5.80 4.32 -6.64
C THR A 32 6.63 5.56 -6.94
N TYR A 33 6.14 6.75 -6.54
CA TYR A 33 6.89 7.99 -6.70
C TYR A 33 8.23 7.94 -5.98
N ARG A 34 8.25 7.52 -4.70
CA ARG A 34 9.50 7.37 -3.93
C ARG A 34 10.48 6.39 -4.57
N ALA A 35 9.99 5.26 -5.08
CA ALA A 35 10.83 4.25 -5.73
C ALA A 35 11.42 4.71 -7.08
N ARG A 36 10.81 5.71 -7.72
CA ARG A 36 11.24 6.28 -9.01
C ARG A 36 12.18 7.48 -8.86
N GLN A 37 12.38 8.00 -7.64
CA GLN A 37 13.28 9.14 -7.41
C GLN A 37 14.74 8.82 -7.75
N GLU A 38 15.14 7.56 -7.60
CA GLU A 38 16.48 7.09 -7.91
C GLU A 38 16.45 5.89 -8.86
N TYR A 39 17.46 5.78 -9.73
CA TYR A 39 17.63 4.58 -10.54
C TYR A 39 18.22 3.45 -9.69
N LYS A 40 17.44 2.38 -9.51
CA LYS A 40 17.92 1.12 -8.94
C LYS A 40 18.16 0.11 -10.05
N LYS A 41 19.26 -0.63 -9.99
CA LYS A 41 19.52 -1.74 -10.91
C LYS A 41 18.37 -2.77 -10.86
N PRO A 42 18.02 -3.44 -11.98
CA PRO A 42 16.91 -4.42 -12.01
C PRO A 42 17.03 -5.54 -10.98
N SER A 43 18.25 -6.02 -10.71
CA SER A 43 18.52 -7.03 -9.69
C SER A 43 18.12 -6.57 -8.27
N ILE A 44 18.42 -5.32 -7.93
CA ILE A 44 18.06 -4.72 -6.64
C ILE A 44 16.53 -4.60 -6.53
N GLN A 45 15.87 -4.13 -7.61
CA GLN A 45 14.41 -4.04 -7.64
C GLN A 45 13.74 -5.42 -7.47
N ALA A 46 14.29 -6.46 -8.11
CA ALA A 46 13.80 -7.84 -7.97
C ALA A 46 13.98 -8.38 -6.54
N LYS A 47 15.14 -8.10 -5.92
CA LYS A 47 15.42 -8.46 -4.52
C LYS A 47 14.44 -7.78 -3.55
N GLU A 48 14.28 -6.47 -3.66
CA GLU A 48 13.34 -5.70 -2.83
C GLU A 48 11.89 -6.17 -3.01
N LYS A 49 11.49 -6.52 -4.24
CA LYS A 49 10.16 -7.08 -4.53
C LYS A 49 9.94 -8.41 -3.82
N ARG A 50 10.93 -9.32 -3.85
CA ARG A 50 10.87 -10.64 -3.18
C ARG A 50 10.77 -10.47 -1.67
N GLU A 51 11.63 -9.66 -1.07
CA GLU A 51 11.62 -9.39 0.37
C GLU A 51 10.28 -8.78 0.83
N ALA A 52 9.73 -7.84 0.06
CA ALA A 52 8.43 -7.27 0.35
C ALA A 52 7.29 -8.29 0.26
N ALA A 53 7.36 -9.24 -0.68
CA ALA A 53 6.38 -10.33 -0.81
C ALA A 53 6.48 -11.31 0.37
N GLU A 54 7.69 -11.72 0.75
CA GLU A 54 7.93 -12.58 1.92
C GLU A 54 7.45 -11.93 3.22
N LYS A 55 7.73 -10.63 3.42
CA LYS A 55 7.22 -9.87 4.56
C LYS A 55 5.70 -9.90 4.62
N ARG A 56 5.00 -9.77 3.48
CA ARG A 56 3.53 -9.88 3.42
C ARG A 56 3.05 -11.30 3.76
N ARG A 57 3.67 -12.33 3.19
CA ARG A 57 3.34 -13.74 3.49
C ARG A 57 3.51 -14.05 4.97
N ARG A 58 4.62 -13.60 5.57
CA ARG A 58 4.91 -13.76 7.00
C ARG A 58 3.83 -13.10 7.87
N LYS A 59 3.44 -11.86 7.56
CA LYS A 59 2.35 -11.16 8.26
C LYS A 59 1.01 -11.90 8.15
N ALA A 60 0.67 -12.40 6.96
CA ALA A 60 -0.55 -13.19 6.76
C ALA A 60 -0.53 -14.48 7.61
N ARG A 61 0.59 -15.21 7.60
CA ARG A 61 0.79 -16.43 8.39
C ARG A 61 0.64 -16.19 9.90
N PHE A 62 1.23 -15.10 10.40
CA PHE A 62 1.08 -14.72 11.81
C PHE A 62 -0.37 -14.40 12.17
N LYS A 63 -1.11 -13.72 11.28
CA LYS A 63 -2.53 -13.42 11.49
C LYS A 63 -3.38 -14.69 11.55
N THR A 64 -3.14 -15.63 10.63
CA THR A 64 -3.87 -16.92 10.59
C THR A 64 -3.54 -17.81 11.79
N TYR A 65 -2.29 -17.81 12.26
CA TYR A 65 -1.91 -18.54 13.46
C TYR A 65 -2.63 -17.94 14.67
N ARG A 66 -2.54 -16.62 14.87
CA ARG A 66 -3.19 -15.91 15.99
C ARG A 66 -4.71 -16.08 16.02
N SER A 67 -5.37 -16.19 14.87
CA SER A 67 -6.81 -16.48 14.83
C SER A 67 -7.14 -17.93 15.19
N LYS A 68 -6.26 -18.89 14.85
CA LYS A 68 -6.43 -20.31 15.21
C LYS A 68 -6.20 -20.57 16.70
N THR A 69 -5.26 -19.88 17.34
CA THR A 69 -4.95 -20.06 18.78
C THR A 69 -5.94 -19.37 19.72
N LYS A 70 -6.94 -18.65 19.18
CA LYS A 70 -7.98 -17.95 19.93
C LYS A 70 -9.30 -18.72 20.05
N ILE A 71 -9.36 -19.91 19.47
CA ILE A 71 -10.39 -20.93 19.69
C ILE A 71 -9.82 -21.87 20.74
#